data_AF-A0A7C3JW18-F1
#
_entry.id   AF-A0A7C3JW18-F1
#
_cell.length_a   1.000
_cell.length_b   1.000
_cell.length_c   1.000
_cell.angle_alpha   90.00
_cell.angle_beta   90.00
_cell.angle_gamma   90.00
#
_symmetry.space_group_name_H-M   'P 1'
#
loop_
_entity.id
_entity.type
_entity.pdbx_description
1 polymer ?
#
loop_
_entity_poly.entity_id
_entity_poly.type
_entity_poly.pdbx_seq_one_letter_code
_entity_poly.pdbx_strand_id
1 'polypeptide(L)'
;MQLSGANEVPPVTSPGSAFARFTFDDDTNVLTFALTVSGLSPNLVTAAHIHRGEAGVNGPIVHTLSATGFTQVAGSITLSAEDEADLKAGRFYANVHSTDNPGGFARGQLILPSAAAGSPTPTRTAGAVSPPSTGDGGLAGDRDAGVWAGLVAVAGAFFGSGVLLLARRRA
;
A
#
# COMPACT_ATOMS: atom_id res chain seq x y z
N MET A 1 1.91 -5.15 5.11
CA MET A 1 3.31 -5.54 5.34
C MET A 1 3.57 -5.55 6.84
N GLN A 2 4.34 -6.53 7.33
CA GLN A 2 4.78 -6.57 8.71
C GLN A 2 6.05 -5.73 8.88
N LEU A 3 6.14 -4.99 9.98
CA LEU A 3 7.33 -4.28 10.43
C LEU A 3 7.84 -4.97 11.71
N SER A 4 9.15 -5.11 11.84
CA SER A 4 9.76 -5.78 12.99
C SER A 4 11.14 -5.21 13.32
N GLY A 5 11.55 -5.38 14.58
CA GLY A 5 12.89 -5.00 15.04
C GLY A 5 14.02 -5.78 14.36
N ALA A 6 13.74 -6.98 13.85
CA ALA A 6 14.71 -7.78 13.09
C ALA A 6 15.12 -7.14 11.76
N ASN A 7 14.28 -6.26 11.21
CA ASN A 7 14.55 -5.53 9.97
C ASN A 7 15.29 -4.20 10.22
N GLU A 8 15.45 -3.76 11.48
CA GLU A 8 16.24 -2.58 11.82
C GLU A 8 17.72 -2.78 11.46
N VAL A 9 18.44 -1.67 11.30
CA VAL A 9 19.87 -1.68 10.98
C VAL A 9 20.61 -0.80 11.99
N PRO A 10 21.29 -1.39 13.00
CA PRO A 10 21.34 -2.81 13.32
C PRO A 10 20.01 -3.36 13.88
N PRO A 11 19.78 -4.69 13.84
CA PRO A 11 18.56 -5.30 14.39
C PRO A 11 18.38 -5.02 15.88
N VAL A 12 17.14 -4.84 16.31
CA VAL A 12 16.77 -4.60 17.71
C VAL A 12 15.75 -5.62 18.20
N THR A 13 15.77 -5.91 19.49
CA THR A 13 14.71 -6.69 20.16
C THR A 13 13.78 -5.72 20.87
N SER A 14 12.49 -5.79 20.56
CA SER A 14 11.45 -4.98 21.17
C SER A 14 10.20 -5.84 21.41
N PRO A 15 9.44 -5.62 22.48
CA PRO A 15 8.10 -6.21 22.61
C PRO A 15 7.12 -5.61 21.58
N GLY A 16 7.46 -4.46 21.00
CA GLY A 16 6.68 -3.79 19.97
C GLY A 16 6.80 -4.45 18.59
N SER A 17 5.69 -4.52 17.87
CA SER A 17 5.65 -4.82 16.44
C SER A 17 4.62 -3.92 15.76
N ALA A 18 4.70 -3.79 14.43
CA ALA A 18 3.74 -2.99 13.69
C ALA A 18 3.32 -3.65 12.37
N PHE A 19 2.10 -3.38 11.93
CA PHE A 19 1.62 -3.73 10.61
C PHE A 19 1.22 -2.47 9.88
N ALA A 20 1.63 -2.33 8.62
CA ALA A 20 1.25 -1.21 7.78
C ALA A 20 0.64 -1.69 6.46
N ARG A 21 -0.32 -0.93 5.95
CA ARG A 21 -0.84 -1.05 4.59
C ARG A 21 -0.59 0.26 3.88
N PHE A 22 -0.01 0.16 2.68
CA PHE A 22 0.15 1.27 1.76
C PHE A 22 -0.58 0.94 0.46
N THR A 23 -1.31 1.91 -0.08
CA THR A 23 -1.96 1.84 -1.38
C THR A 23 -1.54 3.07 -2.16
N PHE A 24 -0.98 2.86 -3.35
CA PHE A 24 -0.53 3.94 -4.22
C PHE A 24 -1.48 4.07 -5.41
N ASP A 25 -1.88 5.30 -5.71
CA ASP A 25 -2.66 5.68 -6.88
C ASP A 25 -1.74 6.41 -7.88
N ASP A 26 -1.54 5.78 -9.05
CA ASP A 26 -0.63 6.24 -10.11
C ASP A 26 -1.16 7.48 -10.85
N ASP A 27 -2.48 7.68 -10.86
CA ASP A 27 -3.11 8.79 -11.58
C ASP A 27 -3.03 10.09 -10.78
N THR A 28 -3.14 9.97 -9.44
CA THR A 28 -3.16 11.12 -8.54
C THR A 28 -1.86 11.33 -7.76
N ASN A 29 -0.90 10.39 -7.87
CA ASN A 29 0.31 10.33 -7.06
C ASN A 29 0.06 10.37 -5.56
N VAL A 30 -1.04 9.77 -5.11
CA VAL A 30 -1.42 9.71 -3.70
C VAL A 30 -1.07 8.35 -3.11
N LEU A 31 -0.23 8.37 -2.07
CA LEU A 31 0.05 7.22 -1.22
C LEU A 31 -0.86 7.27 0.02
N THR A 32 -1.82 6.36 0.10
CA THR A 32 -2.67 6.18 1.28
C THR A 32 -2.07 5.14 2.21
N PHE A 33 -2.11 5.39 3.52
CA PHE A 33 -1.56 4.47 4.52
C PHE A 33 -2.48 4.24 5.71
N ALA A 34 -2.33 3.06 6.31
CA ALA A 34 -2.84 2.72 7.63
C ALA A 34 -1.77 1.90 8.36
N LEU A 35 -1.49 2.23 9.62
CA LEU A 35 -0.46 1.59 10.44
C LEU A 35 -1.01 1.30 11.83
N THR A 36 -0.75 0.09 12.32
CA THR A 36 -1.13 -0.37 13.66
C THR A 36 0.09 -0.88 14.41
N VAL A 37 0.24 -0.49 15.67
CA VAL A 37 1.28 -0.95 16.61
C VAL A 37 0.66 -1.92 17.62
N SER A 38 1.40 -2.96 17.98
CA SER A 38 1.06 -3.95 19.00
C SER A 38 2.23 -4.14 19.96
N GLY A 39 1.94 -4.46 21.22
CA GLY A 39 2.96 -4.74 22.25
C GLY A 39 3.57 -3.50 22.93
N LEU A 40 3.17 -2.28 22.53
CA LEU A 40 3.55 -1.03 23.19
C LEU A 40 2.31 -0.16 23.44
N SER A 41 2.32 0.56 24.56
CA SER A 41 1.34 1.61 24.85
C SER A 41 1.57 2.82 23.95
N PRO A 42 0.52 3.58 23.57
CA PRO A 42 0.65 4.70 22.64
C PRO A 42 1.63 5.78 23.10
N ASN A 43 1.76 6.00 24.41
CA ASN A 43 2.68 6.99 24.97
C ASN A 43 4.17 6.59 24.90
N LEU A 44 4.46 5.32 24.61
CA LEU A 44 5.84 4.85 24.37
C LEU A 44 6.22 4.97 22.90
N VAL A 45 5.25 4.99 21.99
CA VAL A 45 5.47 5.27 20.57
C VAL A 45 5.67 6.77 20.41
N THR A 46 6.66 7.18 19.63
CA THR A 46 7.03 8.60 19.50
C THR A 46 6.79 9.14 18.10
N ALA A 47 7.02 8.32 17.06
CA ALA A 47 6.83 8.72 15.68
C ALA A 47 6.72 7.53 14.74
N ALA A 48 6.26 7.79 13.51
CA ALA A 48 6.43 6.89 12.38
C ALA A 48 6.76 7.68 11.12
N HIS A 49 7.68 7.17 10.33
CA HIS A 49 8.21 7.84 9.14
C HIS A 49 8.31 6.88 7.95
N ILE A 50 8.28 7.45 6.74
CA ILE A 50 8.84 6.83 5.54
C ILE A 50 10.25 7.40 5.35
N HIS A 51 11.20 6.51 5.15
CA HIS A 51 12.59 6.84 4.84
C HIS A 51 12.95 6.41 3.41
N ARG A 52 13.95 7.10 2.85
CA ARG A 52 14.57 6.72 1.57
C ARG A 52 15.79 5.84 1.80
N GLY A 53 15.70 4.58 1.43
CA GLY A 53 16.78 3.60 1.52
C GLY A 53 16.34 2.22 1.04
N GLU A 54 17.28 1.51 0.40
CA GLU A 54 17.11 0.12 0.03
C GLU A 54 17.05 -0.79 1.26
N ALA A 55 16.65 -2.05 1.06
CA ALA A 55 16.63 -3.05 2.12
C ALA A 55 18.03 -3.19 2.75
N GLY A 56 18.11 -3.07 4.08
CA GLY A 56 19.37 -3.17 4.83
C GLY A 56 20.21 -1.88 4.86
N VAL A 57 19.77 -0.80 4.22
CA VAL A 57 20.45 0.50 4.24
C VAL A 57 19.60 1.53 5.00
N ASN A 58 20.23 2.32 5.87
CA ASN A 58 19.57 3.45 6.55
C ASN A 58 19.63 4.69 5.65
N GLY A 59 18.58 5.52 5.69
CA GLY A 59 18.59 6.79 4.99
C GLY A 59 17.64 7.84 5.58
N PRO A 60 17.53 9.00 4.92
CA PRO A 60 16.81 10.15 5.48
C PRO A 60 15.30 9.93 5.55
N ILE A 61 14.64 10.66 6.45
CA ILE A 61 13.18 10.77 6.49
C ILE A 61 12.73 11.56 5.25
N VAL A 62 11.75 11.03 4.52
CA VAL A 62 11.10 11.73 3.40
C VAL A 62 9.66 12.12 3.70
N HIS A 63 8.95 11.32 4.50
CA HIS A 63 7.59 11.65 4.93
C HIS A 63 7.32 11.26 6.39
N THR A 64 6.53 12.07 7.07
CA THR A 64 6.05 11.79 8.44
C THR A 64 4.66 11.19 8.40
N LEU A 65 4.50 10.02 8.99
CA LEU A 65 3.20 9.32 9.15
C LEU A 65 2.53 9.68 10.47
N SER A 66 3.33 9.84 11.54
CA SER A 66 2.89 10.38 12.83
C SER A 66 4.07 11.05 13.52
N ALA A 67 3.81 12.17 14.20
CA ALA A 67 4.77 12.90 15.04
C ALA A 67 4.44 12.81 16.55
N THR A 68 3.42 12.03 16.90
CA THR A 68 2.95 11.85 18.29
C THR A 68 2.72 10.37 18.57
N GLY A 69 2.47 10.03 19.83
CA GLY A 69 2.18 8.65 20.22
C GLY A 69 0.85 8.12 19.71
N PHE A 70 0.84 6.85 19.28
CA PHE A 70 -0.30 6.20 18.66
C PHE A 70 -0.22 4.67 18.79
N THR A 71 -1.37 4.00 18.70
CA THR A 71 -1.43 2.56 18.39
C THR A 71 -2.04 2.30 17.02
N GLN A 72 -2.78 3.27 16.46
CA GLN A 72 -3.28 3.25 15.09
C GLN A 72 -3.17 4.64 14.50
N VAL A 73 -2.76 4.73 13.24
CA VAL A 73 -2.70 5.99 12.47
C VAL A 73 -3.01 5.70 11.00
N ALA A 74 -3.70 6.60 10.34
CA ALA A 74 -3.98 6.52 8.91
C ALA A 74 -3.93 7.92 8.28
N GLY A 75 -3.65 7.97 6.99
CA GLY A 75 -3.53 9.22 6.27
C GLY A 75 -3.21 9.02 4.79
N SER A 76 -2.89 10.13 4.12
CA SER A 76 -2.46 10.13 2.73
C SER A 76 -1.37 11.17 2.51
N ILE A 77 -0.50 10.90 1.54
CA ILE A 77 0.62 11.76 1.16
C ILE A 77 0.59 11.88 -0.36
N THR A 78 0.60 13.10 -0.89
CA THR A 78 0.88 13.33 -2.31
C THR A 78 2.38 13.27 -2.51
N LEU A 79 2.84 12.35 -3.36
CA LEU A 79 4.26 12.15 -3.64
C LEU A 79 4.75 13.15 -4.69
N SER A 80 6.02 13.53 -4.56
CA SER A 80 6.74 14.17 -5.67
C SER A 80 7.02 13.12 -6.76
N ALA A 81 7.33 13.57 -7.98
CA ALA A 81 7.72 12.67 -9.08
C ALA A 81 8.99 11.86 -8.74
N GLU A 82 9.90 12.43 -7.95
CA GLU A 82 11.10 11.72 -7.47
C GLU A 82 10.72 10.64 -6.46
N ASP A 83 9.86 10.96 -5.50
CA ASP A 83 9.42 10.00 -4.48
C ASP A 83 8.56 8.88 -5.08
N GLU A 84 7.75 9.18 -6.09
CA GLU A 84 7.04 8.18 -6.88
C GLU A 84 8.00 7.19 -7.54
N ALA A 85 9.06 7.70 -8.20
CA ALA A 85 10.06 6.85 -8.85
C ALA A 85 10.82 6.00 -7.83
N ASP A 86 11.12 6.53 -6.65
CA ASP A 86 11.75 5.79 -5.56
C ASP A 86 10.81 4.73 -4.96
N LEU A 87 9.53 5.04 -4.77
CA LEU A 87 8.51 4.09 -4.32
C LEU A 87 8.38 2.93 -5.33
N LYS A 88 8.26 3.24 -6.62
CA LYS A 88 8.18 2.23 -7.70
C LYS A 88 9.42 1.36 -7.79
N ALA A 89 10.59 1.91 -7.47
CA ALA A 89 11.85 1.18 -7.39
C ALA A 89 12.04 0.41 -6.06
N GLY A 90 11.08 0.47 -5.13
CA GLY A 90 11.19 -0.21 -3.83
C GLY A 90 12.25 0.38 -2.90
N ARG A 91 12.59 1.67 -3.07
CA ARG A 91 13.64 2.38 -2.31
C ARG A 91 13.11 3.06 -1.05
N PHE A 92 11.93 2.70 -0.57
CA PHE A 92 11.34 3.21 0.66
C PHE A 92 11.12 2.14 1.72
N TYR A 93 11.24 2.55 2.98
CA TYR A 93 10.82 1.75 4.12
C TYR A 93 10.04 2.59 5.12
N ALA A 94 9.08 1.96 5.79
CA ALA A 94 8.44 2.56 6.95
C ALA A 94 9.21 2.16 8.21
N ASN A 95 9.34 3.10 9.13
CA ASN A 95 9.99 2.92 10.41
C ASN A 95 9.13 3.50 11.54
N VAL A 96 9.06 2.83 12.68
CA VAL A 96 8.29 3.25 13.85
C VAL A 96 9.21 3.38 15.05
N HIS A 97 9.13 4.51 15.74
CA HIS A 97 10.02 4.89 16.82
C HIS A 97 9.32 4.80 18.17
N SER A 98 10.09 4.52 19.21
CA SER A 98 9.63 4.54 20.60
C SER A 98 10.60 5.33 21.48
N THR A 99 10.22 5.56 22.73
CA THR A 99 11.11 6.13 23.75
C THR A 99 12.36 5.27 23.96
N ASP A 100 12.19 3.94 23.96
CA ASP A 100 13.25 2.98 24.27
C ASP A 100 14.10 2.65 23.03
N ASN A 101 13.55 2.86 21.83
CA ASN A 101 14.25 2.71 20.56
C ASN A 101 14.07 3.96 19.68
N PRO A 102 14.78 5.07 19.96
CA PRO A 102 14.66 6.30 19.17
C PRO A 102 15.07 6.15 17.70
N GLY A 103 15.94 5.17 17.39
CA GLY A 103 16.32 4.84 16.00
C GLY A 103 15.27 4.04 15.23
N GLY A 104 14.28 3.46 15.92
CA GLY A 104 13.29 2.54 15.36
C GLY A 104 13.20 1.25 16.17
N PHE A 105 11.98 0.78 16.43
CA PHE A 105 11.75 -0.57 16.97
C PHE A 105 11.13 -1.53 15.93
N ALA A 106 10.66 -1.00 14.79
CA ALA A 106 10.00 -1.77 13.76
C ALA A 106 10.17 -1.14 12.38
N ARG A 107 10.84 -1.87 11.48
CA ARG A 107 11.08 -1.49 10.08
C ARG A 107 10.45 -2.47 9.10
N GLY A 108 10.00 -1.97 7.95
CA GLY A 108 9.55 -2.79 6.83
C GLY A 108 9.69 -2.06 5.49
N GLN A 109 10.20 -2.76 4.47
CA GLN A 109 10.37 -2.21 3.13
C GLN A 109 9.01 -2.06 2.42
N LEU A 110 8.78 -0.90 1.80
CA LEU A 110 7.62 -0.65 0.93
C LEU A 110 7.92 -1.23 -0.44
N ILE A 111 7.32 -2.37 -0.74
CA ILE A 111 7.34 -3.00 -2.06
C ILE A 111 5.93 -2.94 -2.61
N LEU A 112 5.75 -2.24 -3.73
CA LEU A 112 4.50 -2.31 -4.47
C LEU A 112 4.38 -3.73 -5.03
N PRO A 113 3.21 -4.40 -4.90
CA PRO A 113 2.98 -5.64 -5.62
C PRO A 113 3.22 -5.32 -7.10
N SER A 114 4.15 -6.08 -7.72
CA SER A 114 4.38 -5.96 -9.16
C SER A 114 2.99 -6.01 -9.81
N ALA A 115 2.63 -4.95 -10.55
CA ALA A 115 1.45 -4.99 -11.39
C ALA A 115 1.60 -6.26 -12.22
N ALA A 116 0.78 -7.27 -11.95
CA ALA A 116 0.92 -8.57 -12.56
C ALA A 116 1.05 -8.32 -14.06
N ALA A 117 2.23 -8.62 -14.64
CA ALA A 117 2.37 -8.81 -16.06
C ALA A 117 1.19 -9.70 -16.43
N GLY A 118 0.26 -9.15 -17.21
CA GLY A 118 -1.03 -9.78 -17.45
C GLY A 118 -0.79 -11.25 -17.70
N SER A 119 -1.46 -12.12 -16.93
CA SER A 119 -1.34 -13.57 -17.05
C SER A 119 -1.18 -13.89 -18.53
N PRO A 120 -0.06 -14.48 -19.00
CA PRO A 120 -0.02 -14.93 -20.37
C PRO A 120 -1.18 -15.91 -20.46
N THR A 121 -2.20 -15.52 -21.23
CA THR A 121 -3.20 -16.47 -21.67
C THR A 121 -2.39 -17.61 -22.25
N PRO A 122 -2.54 -18.87 -21.79
CA PRO A 122 -1.91 -19.96 -22.49
C PRO A 122 -2.55 -19.98 -23.88
N THR A 123 -1.90 -19.34 -24.85
CA THR A 123 -2.18 -19.57 -26.26
C THR A 123 -1.80 -21.02 -26.48
N ARG A 124 -2.79 -21.90 -26.38
CA ARG A 124 -2.71 -23.23 -26.99
C ARG A 124 -2.48 -22.98 -28.47
N THR A 125 -1.23 -23.03 -28.90
CA THR A 125 -0.86 -23.15 -30.30
C THR A 125 -1.52 -24.43 -30.80
N ALA A 126 -2.61 -24.28 -31.54
CA ALA A 126 -3.17 -25.33 -32.35
C ALA A 126 -2.12 -25.71 -33.39
N GLY A 127 -1.53 -26.90 -33.25
CA GLY A 127 -0.75 -27.52 -34.31
C GLY A 127 -1.69 -27.82 -35.48
N ALA A 128 -1.49 -27.12 -36.59
CA ALA A 128 -2.18 -27.36 -37.84
C ALA A 128 -1.59 -28.57 -38.56
N VAL A 129 -2.46 -29.50 -38.96
CA VAL A 129 -2.27 -30.37 -40.12
C VAL A 129 -3.63 -30.42 -40.86
N SER A 130 -3.63 -30.11 -42.15
CA SER A 130 -4.81 -29.81 -43.00
C SER A 130 -5.42 -31.06 -43.71
N PRO A 131 -6.42 -30.97 -44.63
CA PRO A 131 -7.70 -31.70 -44.59
C PRO A 131 -7.85 -32.79 -45.70
N PRO A 132 -8.97 -33.54 -45.81
CA PRO A 132 -10.22 -33.16 -46.52
C PRO A 132 -11.50 -33.71 -45.80
N SER A 133 -12.79 -33.48 -46.11
CA SER A 133 -13.59 -32.71 -47.07
C SER A 133 -15.08 -32.81 -46.67
N THR A 134 -15.89 -31.83 -47.12
CA THR A 134 -17.33 -31.86 -47.49
C THR A 134 -18.46 -31.93 -46.44
N GLY A 135 -19.29 -30.87 -46.48
CA GLY A 135 -20.75 -30.82 -46.22
C GLY A 135 -21.16 -30.42 -44.80
N ASP A 136 -22.18 -29.59 -44.52
CA ASP A 136 -23.15 -28.81 -45.29
C ASP A 136 -23.58 -27.63 -44.37
N GLY A 137 -24.15 -26.57 -44.96
CA GLY A 137 -24.26 -25.23 -44.36
C GLY A 137 -25.18 -25.04 -43.13
N GLY A 138 -25.06 -23.85 -42.53
CA GLY A 138 -25.96 -23.35 -41.49
C GLY A 138 -25.67 -21.89 -41.14
N LEU A 139 -26.60 -21.00 -41.49
CA LEU A 139 -26.59 -19.55 -41.22
C LEU A 139 -27.10 -19.27 -39.80
N ALA A 140 -26.38 -18.43 -39.03
CA ALA A 140 -26.88 -17.52 -37.97
C ALA A 140 -25.63 -16.84 -37.37
N GLY A 141 -25.51 -15.53 -37.18
CA GLY A 141 -26.52 -14.58 -36.75
C GLY A 141 -26.13 -14.06 -35.37
N ASP A 142 -25.81 -12.76 -35.32
CA ASP A 142 -25.93 -11.85 -34.18
C ASP A 142 -24.74 -11.54 -33.23
N ARG A 143 -24.32 -10.27 -33.38
CA ARG A 143 -23.93 -9.23 -32.41
C ARG A 143 -24.18 -9.59 -30.92
N ASP A 144 -23.22 -9.27 -30.05
CA ASP A 144 -23.35 -8.16 -29.09
C ASP A 144 -22.19 -8.03 -28.11
N ALA A 145 -21.99 -6.78 -27.69
CA ALA A 145 -21.02 -6.30 -26.74
C ALA A 145 -21.19 -6.90 -25.35
N GLY A 146 -20.07 -7.25 -24.70
CA GLY A 146 -20.01 -7.71 -23.32
C GLY A 146 -19.25 -6.73 -22.44
N VAL A 147 -20.00 -5.90 -21.73
CA VAL A 147 -19.60 -5.03 -20.61
C VAL A 147 -18.95 -5.87 -19.50
N TRP A 148 -17.78 -5.46 -19.00
CA TRP A 148 -17.29 -5.91 -17.68
C TRP A 148 -17.62 -4.85 -16.63
N ALA A 149 -18.73 -5.09 -15.94
CA ALA A 149 -19.05 -4.48 -14.66
C ALA A 149 -18.39 -5.30 -13.53
N GLY A 150 -17.80 -4.61 -12.56
CA GLY A 150 -17.66 -5.15 -11.19
C GLY A 150 -16.28 -4.98 -10.56
N LEU A 151 -16.14 -3.97 -9.69
CA LEU A 151 -16.01 -4.26 -8.26
C LEU A 151 -16.46 -3.04 -7.44
N VAL A 152 -17.61 -3.20 -6.77
CA VAL A 152 -18.05 -2.34 -5.68
C VAL A 152 -17.21 -2.70 -4.45
N ALA A 153 -16.38 -1.77 -3.97
CA ALA A 153 -15.80 -1.88 -2.64
C ALA A 153 -16.68 -1.08 -1.67
N VAL A 154 -17.35 -1.82 -0.78
CA VAL A 154 -18.15 -1.32 0.32
C VAL A 154 -17.28 -0.44 1.22
N ALA A 155 -17.60 0.86 1.28
CA ALA A 155 -17.10 1.76 2.30
C ALA A 155 -17.71 1.35 3.66
N GLY A 156 -16.98 0.54 4.42
CA GLY A 156 -17.29 0.25 5.81
C GLY A 156 -16.96 1.46 6.67
N ALA A 157 -18.00 2.21 7.05
CA ALA A 157 -17.93 3.24 8.08
C ALA A 157 -17.61 2.61 9.44
N PHE A 158 -16.68 3.20 10.19
CA PHE A 158 -16.60 3.04 11.65
C PHE A 158 -16.43 4.40 12.32
N PHE A 159 -17.33 4.63 13.29
CA PHE A 159 -17.58 5.73 14.23
C PHE A 159 -16.31 6.48 14.70
N GLY A 160 -16.29 7.79 14.93
CA GLY A 160 -17.34 8.68 15.43
C GLY A 160 -17.05 9.07 16.88
N SER A 161 -16.49 10.28 17.09
CA SER A 161 -16.58 11.13 18.30
C SER A 161 -15.98 12.49 17.90
N GLY A 162 -16.79 13.49 17.52
CA GLY A 162 -17.25 14.55 18.43
C GLY A 162 -16.07 15.46 18.82
N VAL A 163 -15.96 16.71 18.35
CA VAL A 163 -16.73 17.86 18.85
C VAL A 163 -16.96 18.89 17.73
N LEU A 164 -18.24 19.22 17.56
CA LEU A 164 -18.75 20.41 16.87
C LEU A 164 -18.63 21.60 17.83
N LEU A 165 -17.82 22.62 17.52
CA LEU A 165 -18.01 23.95 18.12
C LEU A 165 -18.38 24.95 17.02
N LEU A 166 -19.62 25.39 17.11
CA LEU A 166 -20.26 26.42 16.31
C LEU A 166 -19.79 27.80 16.78
N ALA A 167 -19.26 28.62 15.89
CA ALA A 167 -19.32 30.07 16.04
C ALA A 167 -19.26 30.76 14.67
N ARG A 168 -20.44 31.01 14.08
CA ARG A 168 -20.63 32.08 13.10
C ARG A 168 -20.71 33.40 13.87
N ARG A 169 -19.97 34.42 13.45
CA ARG A 169 -20.42 35.81 13.53
C ARG A 169 -20.47 36.39 12.12
N ARG A 170 -21.69 36.75 11.69
CA ARG A 170 -21.98 37.81 10.71
C ARG A 170 -21.71 39.15 11.42
N ALA A 171 -21.41 40.29 10.81
CA ALA A 171 -21.40 40.73 9.42
C ALA A 171 -20.17 41.64 9.22
#